data_AF-A0A920FHL5-F1
#
_entry.id   AF-A0A920FHL5-F1
#
_cell.length_a   1.000
_cell.length_b   1.000
_cell.length_c   1.000
_cell.angle_alpha   90.00
_cell.angle_beta   90.00
_cell.angle_gamma   90.00
#
_symmetry.space_group_name_H-M   'P 1'
#
loop_
_entity.id
_entity.type
_entity.pdbx_description
1 polymer ?
#
loop_
_entity_poly.entity_id
_entity_poly.type
_entity_poly.pdbx_seq_one_letter_code
_entity_poly.pdbx_strand_id
1 'polypeptide(L)' 'MQDYYVLSANPYSSCFFCGQAGPESVMEVQLVKKYEGLRMDQVITFKGKLRLNVDDIYQLNYILEDAEIVE' A
#
# COMPACT_ATOMS: atom_id res chain seq x y z
N MET A 1 -16.41 -2.95 7.24
CA MET A 1 -15.72 -2.06 6.30
C MET A 1 -14.27 -2.53 6.29
N GLN A 2 -13.78 -3.06 5.19
CA GLN A 2 -12.34 -3.36 5.08
C GLN A 2 -11.63 -2.01 4.94
N ASP A 3 -10.64 -1.79 5.80
CA ASP A 3 -9.82 -0.58 5.77
C ASP A 3 -8.88 -0.67 4.54
N TYR A 4 -8.85 0.37 3.71
CA TYR A 4 -8.02 0.43 2.50
C TYR A 4 -6.66 1.03 2.84
N TYR A 5 -5.59 0.26 2.64
CA TYR A 5 -4.22 0.68 2.97
C TYR A 5 -3.37 0.79 1.71
N VAL A 6 -2.54 1.83 1.68
CA VAL A 6 -1.57 2.07 0.61
C VAL A 6 -0.19 2.23 1.24
N LEU A 7 0.75 1.41 0.78
CA LEU A 7 2.17 1.57 1.07
C LEU A 7 2.76 2.56 0.07
N SER A 8 3.45 3.58 0.57
CA SER A 8 4.14 4.57 -0.24
C SER A 8 5.64 4.45 -0.02
N ALA A 9 6.42 4.54 -1.10
CA ALA A 9 7.87 4.64 -1.03
C ALA A 9 8.34 5.99 -0.45
N ASN A 10 7.49 7.01 -0.52
CA ASN A 10 7.78 8.37 -0.07
C ASN A 10 6.93 8.77 1.15
N PRO A 11 7.40 9.73 1.97
CA PRO A 11 6.58 10.36 3.00
C PRO A 11 5.35 11.07 2.42
N TYR A 12 4.37 11.34 3.27
CA TYR A 12 3.12 12.00 2.92
C TYR A 12 3.33 13.35 2.21
N SER A 13 4.37 14.11 2.56
CA SER A 13 4.71 15.39 1.92
C SER A 13 5.08 15.28 0.43
N SER A 14 5.43 14.07 -0.05
CA SER A 14 5.81 13.80 -1.44
C SER A 14 5.02 12.62 -2.01
N CYS A 15 3.74 12.54 -1.64
CA CYS A 15 2.89 11.40 -1.97
C CYS A 15 2.40 11.40 -3.43
N PHE A 16 2.14 10.21 -3.98
CA PHE A 16 1.51 10.02 -5.30
C PHE A 16 0.19 10.78 -5.41
N PHE A 17 -0.69 10.66 -4.41
CA PHE A 17 -1.99 11.33 -4.38
C PHE A 17 -1.89 12.86 -4.24
N CYS A 18 -0.71 13.37 -3.89
CA CYS A 18 -0.38 14.78 -3.77
C CYS A 18 0.18 15.33 -5.11
N GLY A 19 0.38 14.47 -6.10
CA GLY A 19 0.91 14.82 -7.42
C GLY A 19 2.44 14.93 -7.50
N GLN A 20 3.17 14.53 -6.44
CA GLN A 20 4.62 14.68 -6.35
C GLN A 20 5.41 13.40 -6.68
N ALA A 21 4.71 12.29 -6.92
CA ALA A 21 5.29 11.01 -7.30
C ALA A 21 4.39 10.32 -8.34
N GLY A 22 4.94 9.33 -9.05
CA GLY A 22 4.18 8.53 -10.00
C GLY A 22 3.51 7.31 -9.37
N PRO A 23 2.61 6.63 -10.10
CA PRO A 23 1.88 5.46 -9.58
C PRO A 23 2.81 4.28 -9.25
N GLU A 24 4.05 4.30 -9.75
CA GLU A 24 5.09 3.33 -9.41
C GLU A 24 5.56 3.42 -7.95
N SER A 25 5.29 4.54 -7.27
CA SER A 25 5.73 4.77 -5.89
C SER A 25 4.73 4.28 -4.83
N VAL A 26 3.57 3.74 -5.25
CA VAL A 26 2.51 3.28 -4.35
C VAL A 26 2.10 1.84 -4.62
N MET A 27 1.65 1.17 -3.58
CA MET A 27 1.21 -0.21 -3.61
C MET A 27 -0.01 -0.37 -2.71
N GLU A 28 -1.05 -1.02 -3.21
CA GLU A 28 -2.20 -1.41 -2.39
C GLU A 28 -1.80 -2.57 -1.48
N VAL A 29 -2.19 -2.51 -0.20
CA VAL A 29 -1.87 -3.56 0.77
C VAL A 29 -3.16 -4.19 1.27
N GLN A 30 -3.36 -5.47 0.91
CA GLN A 30 -4.51 -6.26 1.33
C GLN A 30 -4.11 -7.11 2.54
N LEU A 31 -4.41 -6.60 3.72
CA LEU A 31 -4.02 -7.21 4.98
C LEU A 31 -4.87 -8.45 5.29
N VAL A 32 -4.23 -9.54 5.71
CA VAL A 32 -4.95 -10.78 6.12
C VAL A 32 -5.78 -10.61 7.38
N LYS A 33 -5.47 -9.59 8.19
CA LYS A 33 -6.15 -9.25 9.44
C LYS A 33 -6.08 -7.76 9.68
N LYS A 34 -6.98 -7.27 10.54
CA LYS A 34 -6.93 -5.88 11.00
C LYS A 34 -5.73 -5.68 11.92
N TYR A 35 -4.96 -4.64 11.67
CA TYR A 35 -3.89 -4.19 12.56
C TYR A 35 -4.30 -2.85 13.18
N GLU A 36 -4.16 -2.74 14.50
CA GLU A 36 -4.41 -1.48 15.20
C GLU A 36 -3.14 -0.62 15.24
N GLY A 37 -3.32 0.70 15.27
CA GLY A 37 -2.19 1.62 15.47
C GLY A 37 -1.31 1.88 14.24
N LEU A 38 -1.75 1.50 13.04
CA LEU A 38 -1.12 1.93 11.79
C LEU A 38 -1.29 3.45 11.63
N ARG A 39 -0.18 4.16 11.45
CA ARG A 39 -0.15 5.63 11.29
C ARG A 39 0.45 6.02 9.95
N MET A 40 0.08 7.19 9.45
CA MET A 40 0.77 7.82 8.32
C MET A 40 2.26 8.01 8.62
N ASP A 41 3.10 7.90 7.59
CA ASP A 41 4.57 7.99 7.65
C ASP A 41 5.26 6.99 8.57
N GLN A 42 4.53 5.97 9.05
CA GLN A 42 5.14 4.87 9.79
C GLN A 42 5.89 3.94 8.84
N VAL A 43 7.15 3.64 9.16
CA VAL A 43 7.94 2.64 8.45
C VAL A 43 7.61 1.26 9.00
N ILE A 44 7.08 0.40 8.13
CA ILE A 44 6.66 -0.97 8.46
C ILE A 44 7.08 -1.88 7.30
N THR A 45 7.56 -3.07 7.61
CA THR A 45 7.84 -4.09 6.61
C THR A 45 6.63 -5.02 6.49
N PHE A 46 6.19 -5.26 5.25
CA PHE A 46 5.13 -6.23 4.94
C PHE A 46 5.70 -7.38 4.13
N LYS A 47 5.17 -8.57 4.34
CA LYS A 47 5.39 -9.75 3.51
C LYS A 47 4.05 -10.25 3.00
N GLY A 48 4.00 -10.61 1.72
CA GLY A 48 2.79 -11.10 1.08
C GLY A 48 3.09 -11.58 -0.34
N LYS A 49 2.05 -11.70 -1.16
CA LYS A 49 2.13 -12.08 -2.56
C LYS A 49 1.90 -10.86 -3.45
N LEU A 50 2.88 -10.54 -4.29
CA LEU A 50 2.75 -9.46 -5.26
C LEU A 50 1.85 -9.88 -6.42
N ARG A 51 0.77 -9.12 -6.63
CA ARG A 51 -0.06 -9.16 -7.83
C ARG A 51 0.14 -7.87 -8.63
N LEU A 52 0.35 -8.02 -9.92
CA LEU A 52 0.38 -6.92 -10.88
C LEU A 52 -1.03 -6.74 -11.46
N ASN A 53 -1.49 -5.51 -11.51
CA ASN A 53 -2.78 -5.14 -12.08
C ASN A 53 -2.57 -4.26 -13.30
N VAL A 54 -3.13 -4.67 -14.44
CA VAL A 54 -3.02 -3.95 -15.72
C VAL A 54 -4.39 -3.58 -16.30
N ASP A 55 -5.47 -4.14 -15.76
CA ASP A 55 -6.80 -4.09 -16.38
C ASP A 55 -7.82 -3.30 -15.54
N ASP A 56 -7.66 -3.25 -14.22
CA ASP A 56 -8.63 -2.61 -13.33
C ASP A 56 -8.17 -1.21 -12.89
N ILE A 57 -8.81 -0.17 -13.42
CA ILE A 57 -8.50 1.22 -13.09
C ILE A 57 -8.90 1.61 -11.66
N TYR A 58 -9.69 0.80 -10.97
CA TYR A 58 -10.12 1.03 -9.59
C TYR A 58 -9.15 0.47 -8.55
N GLN A 59 -8.13 -0.29 -8.99
CA GLN A 59 -7.06 -0.79 -8.13
C GLN A 59 -5.70 -0.18 -8.54
N LEU A 60 -4.74 -0.18 -7.62
CA LEU A 60 -3.37 0.25 -7.95
C LEU A 60 -2.66 -0.78 -8.83
N ASN A 61 -1.60 -0.36 -9.52
CA ASN A 61 -0.83 -1.23 -10.43
C ASN A 61 -0.12 -2.37 -9.67
N TYR A 62 0.25 -2.11 -8.42
CA TYR A 62 0.92 -3.06 -7.54
C TYR A 62 0.05 -3.34 -6.32
N ILE A 63 -0.22 -4.61 -6.08
CA ILE A 63 -1.11 -5.04 -5.01
C ILE A 63 -0.40 -6.15 -4.23
N LEU A 64 -0.23 -5.96 -2.93
CA LEU A 64 0.31 -6.95 -2.03
C LEU A 64 -0.85 -7.70 -1.39
N GLU A 65 -1.13 -8.89 -1.90
CA GLU A 65 -2.11 -9.82 -1.38
C GLU A 65 -1.54 -10.57 -0.17
N ASP A 66 -2.42 -11.07 0.69
CA ASP A 66 -2.08 -11.83 1.89
C ASP A 66 -0.98 -11.14 2.73
N ALA A 67 -1.08 -9.81 2.88
CA ALA A 67 -0.05 -9.02 3.52
C ALA A 67 -0.05 -9.18 5.05
N GLU A 68 1.11 -9.50 5.60
CA GLU A 68 1.41 -9.57 7.02
C GLU A 68 2.58 -8.65 7.38
N ILE A 69 2.49 -7.99 8.54
CA ILE A 69 3.62 -7.22 9.10
C ILE A 69 4.71 -8.19 9.54
N VAL A 70 5.95 -7.93 9.13
CA VAL A 70 7.16 -8.64 9.55
C VAL A 70 8.15 -7.66 10.19
N GLU A 71 8.93 -8.12 11.16
CA GLU A 71 10.07 -7.35 11.72
C GLU A 71 11.29 -7.38 10.79
#